data_AF-A0A1M7UB94-F1
#
_entry.id   AF-A0A1M7UB94-F1
#
_cell.length_a   1.000
_cell.length_b   1.000
_cell.length_c   1.000
_cell.angle_alpha   90.00
_cell.angle_beta   90.00
_cell.angle_gamma   90.00
#
_symmetry.space_group_name_H-M   'P 1'
#
loop_
_entity.id
_entity.type
_entity.pdbx_description
1 polymer ?
#
loop_
_entity_poly.entity_id
_entity_poly.type
_entity_poly.pdbx_seq_one_letter_code
_entity_poly.pdbx_strand_id
1 'polypeptide(L)'
;MAMRWFNKPKPKEIWEEPVVWPIGDIEAAHRIRDICRSAADSAASAAAPDAKNRQDEFQRYERAARAAMETAMKIGDDLLRDSAVRQIIDLCLTADDVRTARILFRAIQSPSIRDEVLRDHPQLAS
;
A
#
# COMPACT_ATOMS: atom_id res chain seq x y z
N MET A 1 -1.26 44.50 -3.02
CA MET A 1 -2.28 43.43 -3.08
C MET A 1 -1.57 42.09 -2.91
N ALA A 2 -1.73 41.43 -1.76
CA ALA A 2 -1.13 40.11 -1.53
C ALA A 2 -2.03 39.02 -2.14
N MET A 3 -1.52 38.31 -3.15
CA MET A 3 -2.20 37.17 -3.79
C MET A 3 -2.28 36.01 -2.80
N ARG A 4 -3.47 35.81 -2.22
CA ARG A 4 -3.80 34.69 -1.33
C ARG A 4 -4.16 33.45 -2.17
N TRP A 5 -3.16 32.76 -2.72
CA TRP A 5 -3.35 31.67 -3.70
C TRP A 5 -2.95 30.27 -3.20
N PHE A 6 -3.00 29.99 -1.90
CA PHE A 6 -2.61 28.68 -1.37
C PHE A 6 -3.57 28.14 -0.32
N ASN A 7 -4.85 28.01 -0.69
CA ASN A 7 -5.80 27.21 0.09
C ASN A 7 -6.70 26.38 -0.85
N LYS A 8 -6.10 25.72 -1.85
CA LYS A 8 -6.79 24.65 -2.57
C LYS A 8 -6.94 23.47 -1.59
N PRO A 9 -8.15 22.91 -1.42
CA PRO A 9 -8.29 21.69 -0.64
C PRO A 9 -7.36 20.63 -1.24
N LYS A 10 -6.63 19.90 -0.39
CA LYS A 10 -5.82 18.76 -0.85
C LYS A 10 -6.74 17.86 -1.68
N PRO A 11 -6.34 17.45 -2.90
CA PRO A 11 -7.08 16.46 -3.67
C PRO A 11 -7.42 15.27 -2.76
N LYS A 12 -8.65 14.76 -2.86
CA LYS A 12 -9.01 13.55 -2.12
C LYS A 12 -8.06 12.43 -2.55
N GLU A 13 -7.55 11.70 -1.58
CA GLU A 13 -6.68 10.59 -1.87
C GLU A 13 -7.48 9.44 -2.46
N ILE A 14 -6.86 8.65 -3.33
CA ILE A 14 -7.57 7.60 -4.06
C ILE A 14 -8.12 6.50 -3.12
N TRP A 15 -7.51 6.32 -1.95
CA TRP A 15 -7.97 5.40 -0.91
C TRP A 15 -9.09 5.99 -0.03
N GLU A 16 -9.40 7.28 -0.15
CA GLU A 16 -10.56 7.93 0.49
C GLU A 16 -11.81 7.87 -0.41
N GLU A 17 -11.66 7.48 -1.66
CA GLU A 17 -12.77 7.32 -2.59
C GLU A 17 -13.54 6.02 -2.32
N PRO A 18 -14.88 6.09 -2.15
CA PRO A 18 -15.67 4.89 -1.96
C PRO A 18 -15.63 4.04 -3.24
N VAL A 19 -15.32 2.75 -3.07
CA VAL A 19 -15.40 1.78 -4.16
C VAL A 19 -16.85 1.38 -4.34
N VAL A 20 -17.38 1.56 -5.55
CA VAL A 20 -18.70 1.04 -5.93
C VAL A 20 -18.54 -0.44 -6.27
N TRP A 21 -19.02 -1.30 -5.39
CA TRP A 21 -18.99 -2.76 -5.58
C TRP A 21 -20.22 -3.24 -6.35
N PRO A 22 -20.12 -4.36 -7.10
CA PRO A 22 -18.95 -5.21 -7.28
C PRO A 22 -17.98 -4.70 -8.37
N ILE A 23 -16.68 -4.87 -8.15
CA ILE A 23 -15.64 -4.74 -9.18
C ILE A 23 -14.98 -6.10 -9.42
N GLY A 24 -14.43 -6.34 -10.60
CA GLY A 24 -13.73 -7.60 -10.92
C GLY A 24 -12.36 -7.69 -10.24
N ASP A 25 -11.83 -8.91 -10.08
CA ASP A 25 -10.53 -9.16 -9.42
C ASP A 25 -9.35 -8.42 -10.07
N ILE A 26 -9.35 -8.31 -11.40
CA ILE A 26 -8.35 -7.54 -12.16
C ILE A 26 -8.42 -6.06 -11.79
N GLU A 27 -9.63 -5.50 -11.72
CA GLU A 27 -9.85 -4.09 -11.39
C GLU A 27 -9.50 -3.81 -9.92
N ALA A 28 -9.81 -4.73 -9.02
CA ALA A 28 -9.40 -4.67 -7.63
C ALA A 28 -7.87 -4.70 -7.48
N ALA A 29 -7.17 -5.56 -8.22
CA ALA A 29 -5.71 -5.62 -8.24
C ALA A 29 -5.08 -4.33 -8.81
N HIS A 30 -5.67 -3.77 -9.88
CA HIS A 30 -5.24 -2.47 -10.41
C HIS A 30 -5.45 -1.33 -9.41
N ARG A 31 -6.58 -1.32 -8.71
CA ARG A 31 -6.85 -0.32 -7.68
C ARG A 31 -5.83 -0.39 -6.54
N ILE A 32 -5.45 -1.59 -6.10
CA ILE A 32 -4.38 -1.78 -5.10
C ILE A 32 -3.06 -1.20 -5.62
N ARG A 33 -2.71 -1.48 -6.88
CA ARG A 33 -1.52 -0.92 -7.51
C ARG A 33 -1.52 0.61 -7.50
N ASP A 34 -2.67 1.21 -7.81
CA ASP A 34 -2.82 2.66 -7.78
C ASP A 34 -2.64 3.21 -6.37
N ILE A 35 -3.28 2.59 -5.37
CA ILE A 35 -3.16 2.95 -3.94
C ILE A 35 -1.69 2.92 -3.51
N CYS A 36 -1.00 1.80 -3.75
CA CYS A 36 0.40 1.63 -3.38
C CYS A 36 1.29 2.67 -4.07
N ARG A 37 1.08 2.92 -5.37
CA ARG A 37 1.85 3.93 -6.12
C ARG A 37 1.61 5.34 -5.58
N SER A 38 0.37 5.70 -5.28
CA SER A 38 0.03 7.03 -4.77
C SER A 38 0.48 7.24 -3.32
N ALA A 39 0.70 6.16 -2.56
CA ALA A 39 1.17 6.21 -1.18
C ALA A 39 2.69 6.07 -1.03
N ALA A 40 3.43 5.78 -2.11
CA ALA A 40 4.86 5.49 -2.06
C ALA A 40 5.69 6.62 -1.45
N ASP A 41 5.42 7.88 -1.81
CA ASP A 41 6.14 9.04 -1.27
C ASP A 41 5.87 9.23 0.23
N SER A 42 4.63 8.97 0.67
CA SER A 42 4.25 9.01 2.08
C SER A 42 4.90 7.87 2.87
N ALA A 43 4.97 6.66 2.29
CA ALA A 43 5.68 5.53 2.88
C ALA A 43 7.16 5.85 3.08
N ALA A 44 7.84 6.34 2.03
CA ALA A 44 9.26 6.69 2.11
C ALA A 44 9.52 7.81 3.15
N SER A 45 8.63 8.81 3.20
CA SER A 45 8.71 9.90 4.18
C SER A 45 8.45 9.43 5.61
N ALA A 46 7.62 8.40 5.80
CA ALA A 46 7.34 7.81 7.10
C ALA A 46 8.53 7.01 7.67
N ALA A 47 9.36 6.43 6.79
CA ALA A 47 10.61 5.75 7.16
C ALA A 47 11.76 6.73 7.47
N ALA A 48 11.75 7.93 6.87
CA ALA A 48 12.82 8.90 7.03
C ALA A 48 12.84 9.53 8.45
N PRO A 49 13.96 9.44 9.19
CA PRO A 49 14.05 9.95 10.56
C PRO A 49 13.93 11.47 10.65
N ASP A 50 14.38 12.19 9.63
CA ASP A 50 14.44 13.67 9.60
C ASP A 50 13.22 14.31 8.92
N ALA A 51 12.21 13.53 8.55
CA ALA A 51 11.01 14.06 7.90
C ALA A 51 10.18 14.91 8.89
N LYS A 52 10.05 16.20 8.59
CA LYS A 52 9.32 17.18 9.42
C LYS A 52 7.88 16.76 9.75
N ASN A 53 7.23 16.03 8.84
CA ASN A 53 5.83 15.58 8.98
C ASN A 53 5.74 14.04 9.05
N ARG A 54 6.78 13.36 9.53
CA ARG A 54 6.86 11.88 9.55
C ARG A 54 5.60 11.21 10.08
N GLN A 55 5.05 11.72 11.18
CA GLN A 55 3.85 11.14 11.81
C GLN A 55 2.59 11.28 10.94
N ASP A 56 2.43 12.42 10.24
CA ASP A 56 1.31 12.63 9.32
C ASP A 56 1.44 11.75 8.08
N GLU A 57 2.67 11.62 7.55
CA GLU A 57 2.96 10.73 6.41
C GLU A 57 2.77 9.26 6.79
N PHE A 58 3.13 8.86 8.01
CA PHE A 58 2.87 7.51 8.51
C PHE A 58 1.37 7.23 8.60
N GLN A 59 0.57 8.16 9.14
CA GLN A 59 -0.90 8.00 9.18
C GLN A 59 -1.50 7.92 7.77
N ARG A 60 -0.95 8.69 6.83
CA ARG A 60 -1.38 8.68 5.43
C ARG A 60 -1.06 7.34 4.76
N TYR A 61 0.15 6.83 4.94
CA TYR A 61 0.54 5.47 4.55
C TYR A 61 -0.38 4.41 5.16
N GLU A 62 -0.64 4.49 6.47
CA GLU A 62 -1.45 3.49 7.18
C GLU A 62 -2.88 3.40 6.62
N ARG A 63 -3.51 4.55 6.31
CA ARG A 63 -4.82 4.59 5.67
C ARG A 63 -4.79 3.97 4.26
N ALA A 64 -3.75 4.26 3.48
CA ALA A 64 -3.58 3.69 2.15
C ALA A 64 -3.39 2.17 2.21
N ALA A 65 -2.48 1.69 3.05
CA ALA A 65 -2.20 0.28 3.25
C ALA A 65 -3.46 -0.47 3.71
N ARG A 66 -4.23 0.11 4.64
CA ARG A 66 -5.50 -0.46 5.09
C ARG A 66 -6.51 -0.58 3.95
N ALA A 67 -6.71 0.47 3.16
CA ALA A 67 -7.64 0.43 2.02
C ALA A 67 -7.22 -0.61 0.96
N ALA A 68 -5.91 -0.75 0.73
CA ALA A 68 -5.36 -1.77 -0.16
C ALA A 68 -5.62 -3.18 0.38
N MET A 69 -5.40 -3.42 1.68
CA MET A 69 -5.67 -4.72 2.31
C MET A 69 -7.16 -5.07 2.27
N GLU A 70 -8.04 -4.13 2.59
CA GLU A 70 -9.50 -4.32 2.51
C GLU A 70 -9.97 -4.64 1.08
N THR A 71 -9.29 -4.08 0.08
CA THR A 71 -9.53 -4.41 -1.34
C THR A 71 -9.00 -5.80 -1.68
N ALA A 72 -7.81 -6.17 -1.20
CA ALA A 72 -7.20 -7.48 -1.44
C ALA A 72 -8.04 -8.62 -0.87
N MET A 73 -8.67 -8.41 0.29
CA MET A 73 -9.59 -9.38 0.92
C MET A 73 -10.82 -9.71 0.06
N LYS A 74 -11.16 -8.87 -0.91
CA LYS A 74 -12.31 -9.04 -1.80
C LYS A 74 -11.94 -9.68 -3.13
N ILE A 75 -10.65 -9.90 -3.40
CA ILE A 75 -10.19 -10.61 -4.59
C ILE A 75 -10.43 -12.11 -4.40
N GLY A 76 -11.19 -12.71 -5.32
CA GLY A 76 -11.52 -14.13 -5.30
C GLY A 76 -10.40 -15.02 -5.84
N ASP A 77 -9.75 -14.60 -6.91
CA ASP A 77 -8.63 -15.33 -7.52
C ASP A 77 -7.36 -15.27 -6.63
N ASP A 78 -6.91 -16.43 -6.16
CA ASP A 78 -5.79 -16.53 -5.23
C ASP A 78 -4.48 -15.97 -5.81
N LEU A 79 -4.24 -16.15 -7.11
CA LEU A 79 -3.00 -15.69 -7.74
C LEU A 79 -2.99 -14.16 -7.88
N LEU A 80 -4.11 -13.57 -8.28
CA LEU A 80 -4.29 -12.11 -8.32
C LEU A 80 -4.25 -11.50 -6.92
N ARG A 81 -4.86 -12.15 -5.93
CA ARG A 81 -4.82 -11.71 -4.53
C ARG A 81 -3.38 -11.69 -4.03
N ASP A 82 -2.65 -12.79 -4.20
CA ASP A 82 -1.27 -12.90 -3.73
C ASP A 82 -0.33 -11.92 -4.46
N SER A 83 -0.56 -11.70 -5.76
CA SER A 83 0.16 -10.69 -6.54
C SER A 83 -0.13 -9.26 -6.06
N ALA A 84 -1.38 -8.97 -5.67
CA ALA A 84 -1.74 -7.69 -5.07
C ALA A 84 -1.16 -7.53 -3.66
N VAL A 85 -1.17 -8.59 -2.84
CA VAL A 85 -0.57 -8.60 -1.50
C VAL A 85 0.93 -8.34 -1.57
N ARG A 86 1.65 -8.87 -2.58
CA ARG A 86 3.06 -8.51 -2.82
C ARG A 86 3.27 -7.00 -2.95
N GLN A 87 2.42 -6.30 -3.69
CA GLN A 87 2.54 -4.84 -3.84
C GLN A 87 2.31 -4.10 -2.51
N ILE A 88 1.44 -4.62 -1.65
CA ILE A 88 1.22 -4.07 -0.32
C ILE A 88 2.45 -4.31 0.56
N ILE A 89 3.09 -5.49 0.47
CA ILE A 89 4.35 -5.80 1.17
C ILE A 89 5.44 -4.80 0.77
N ASP A 90 5.61 -4.53 -0.52
CA ASP A 90 6.61 -3.57 -1.01
C ASP A 90 6.37 -2.17 -0.42
N LEU A 91 5.10 -1.74 -0.35
CA LEU A 91 4.73 -0.47 0.28
C LEU A 91 5.06 -0.46 1.78
N CYS A 92 4.72 -1.53 2.52
CA CYS A 92 5.01 -1.64 3.95
C CYS A 92 6.53 -1.58 4.21
N LEU A 93 7.32 -2.27 3.41
CA LEU A 93 8.78 -2.25 3.52
C LEU A 93 9.37 -0.87 3.20
N THR A 94 8.79 -0.16 2.22
CA THR A 94 9.15 1.24 1.94
C THR A 94 8.90 2.15 3.14
N ALA A 95 7.89 1.84 3.96
CA ALA A 95 7.57 2.56 5.20
C ALA A 95 8.33 2.08 6.44
N ASP A 96 9.31 1.17 6.29
CA ASP A 96 10.01 0.48 7.40
C ASP A 96 9.05 -0.32 8.33
N ASP A 97 7.84 -0.64 7.86
CA ASP A 97 6.86 -1.46 8.57
C ASP A 97 7.07 -2.95 8.28
N VAL A 98 8.23 -3.44 8.72
CA VAL A 98 8.64 -4.84 8.55
C VAL A 98 7.66 -5.81 9.24
N ARG A 99 7.02 -5.37 10.33
CA ARG A 99 6.08 -6.20 11.08
C ARG A 99 4.86 -6.54 10.24
N THR A 100 4.22 -5.55 9.64
CA THR A 100 3.06 -5.74 8.78
C THR A 100 3.44 -6.51 7.52
N ALA A 101 4.58 -6.16 6.90
CA ALA A 101 5.10 -6.88 5.73
C ALA A 101 5.27 -8.39 5.99
N ARG A 102 5.80 -8.79 7.16
CA ARG A 102 5.92 -10.21 7.55
C ARG A 102 4.59 -10.92 7.73
N ILE A 103 3.59 -10.24 8.31
CA ILE A 103 2.24 -10.80 8.47
C ILE A 103 1.62 -11.07 7.09
N LEU A 104 1.70 -10.10 6.19
CA LEU A 104 1.19 -10.23 4.82
C LEU A 104 1.93 -11.31 4.02
N PHE A 105 3.26 -11.39 4.15
CA PHE A 105 4.05 -12.43 3.50
C PHE A 105 3.64 -13.85 3.92
N ARG A 106 3.24 -14.04 5.18
CA ARG A 106 2.69 -15.32 5.66
C ARG A 106 1.32 -15.64 5.08
N ALA A 107 0.56 -14.64 4.63
CA ALA A 107 -0.74 -14.83 4.01
C ALA A 107 -0.65 -15.29 2.54
N ILE A 108 0.47 -15.02 1.84
CA ILE A 108 0.68 -15.47 0.46
C ILE A 108 0.73 -17.00 0.40
N GLN A 109 -0.14 -17.58 -0.43
CA GLN A 109 -0.29 -19.02 -0.62
C GLN A 109 0.51 -19.55 -1.82
N SER A 110 0.60 -18.77 -2.90
CA SER A 110 1.32 -19.13 -4.13
C SER A 110 2.82 -19.27 -3.88
N PRO A 111 3.42 -20.47 -4.04
CA PRO A 111 4.85 -20.68 -3.81
C PRO A 111 5.72 -19.81 -4.72
N SER A 112 5.33 -19.68 -5.99
CA SER A 112 6.05 -18.85 -6.97
C SER A 112 6.16 -17.38 -6.53
N ILE A 113 5.07 -16.80 -6.01
CA ILE A 113 5.06 -15.42 -5.53
C ILE A 113 5.86 -15.30 -4.22
N ARG A 114 5.78 -16.29 -3.32
CA ARG A 114 6.60 -16.30 -2.10
C ARG A 114 8.09 -16.29 -2.42
N ASP A 115 8.51 -17.10 -3.39
CA ASP A 115 9.91 -17.19 -3.81
C ASP A 115 10.39 -15.88 -4.45
N GLU A 116 9.54 -15.21 -5.23
CA GLU A 116 9.82 -13.87 -5.76
C GLU A 116 9.96 -12.84 -4.63
N VAL A 117 9.04 -12.82 -3.67
CA VAL A 117 9.08 -11.89 -2.54
C VAL A 117 10.34 -12.10 -1.69
N LEU A 118 10.75 -13.35 -1.44
CA LEU A 118 11.97 -13.64 -0.69
C LEU A 118 13.26 -13.30 -1.44
N ARG A 119 13.23 -13.39 -2.77
CA ARG A 119 14.36 -12.97 -3.61
C ARG A 119 14.56 -11.46 -3.54
N ASP A 120 13.48 -10.71 -3.57
CA ASP A 120 13.51 -9.24 -3.50
C ASP A 120 13.77 -8.75 -2.06
N HIS A 121 13.20 -9.44 -1.06
CA HIS A 121 13.19 -9.03 0.35
C HIS A 121 13.55 -10.19 1.30
N PRO A 122 14.84 -10.60 1.35
CA PRO A 122 15.26 -11.75 2.14
C PRO A 122 15.01 -11.60 3.65
N GLN A 123 14.89 -10.36 4.17
CA GLN A 123 14.60 -10.09 5.58
C GLN A 123 13.20 -10.57 6.06
N LEU A 124 12.33 -10.99 5.14
CA LEU A 124 11.02 -11.56 5.45
C LEU A 124 11.07 -13.06 5.78
N ALA A 125 12.20 -13.73 5.52
CA ALA A 125 12.38 -15.16 5.82
C ALA A 125 12.55 -15.45 7.32
N SER A 126 12.89 -14.45 8.14
CA SER A 126 13.21 -14.57 9.58
C SER A 126 12.00 -14.48 10.50
#